data_AF-A0A3C7W719-F1
#
_entry.id   AF-A0A3C7W719-F1
#
_cell.length_a   1.000
_cell.length_b   1.000
_cell.length_c   1.000
_cell.angle_alpha   90.00
_cell.angle_beta   90.00
_cell.angle_gamma   90.00
#
_symmetry.space_group_name_H-M   'P 1'
#
loop_
_entity.id
_entity.type
_entity.pdbx_description
1 polymer ?
#
loop_
_entity_poly.entity_id
_entity_poly.type
_entity_poly.pdbx_seq_one_letter_code
_entity_poly.pdbx_strand_id
1 'polypeptide(L)'
;MTLLQQTAEELTAELARHRTTLGNEDDNLAVYVDALIGELRHLAELTGQAEDHLKRRKSNTDLAGQLLACAQATQGAGELLVQALDSHVASAARTPGQTFQKACNWVTSKLPGWLSGIWNSVWAMIQRLATPRSWTISGGITAPSLGLTSASISITFG
;
A
#
# COMPACT_ATOMS: atom_id res chain seq x y z
N MET A 1 -9.91 11.55 6.72
CA MET A 1 -9.14 10.40 7.19
C MET A 1 -9.95 9.17 6.90
N THR A 2 -9.41 8.24 6.13
CA THR A 2 -10.14 7.05 5.71
C THR A 2 -9.76 5.84 6.53
N LEU A 3 -10.61 4.81 6.47
CA LEU A 3 -10.43 3.60 7.27
C LEU A 3 -9.03 3.00 7.06
N LEU A 4 -8.50 3.08 5.84
CA LEU A 4 -7.17 2.56 5.52
C LEU A 4 -6.06 3.40 6.13
N GLN A 5 -6.14 4.73 6.06
CA GLN A 5 -5.18 5.61 6.73
C GLN A 5 -5.19 5.40 8.24
N GLN A 6 -6.38 5.31 8.85
CA GLN A 6 -6.51 5.03 10.27
C GLN A 6 -5.90 3.67 10.64
N THR A 7 -6.16 2.63 9.84
CA THR A 7 -5.58 1.29 10.06
C THR A 7 -4.05 1.31 9.95
N ALA A 8 -3.49 2.03 8.97
CA ALA A 8 -2.05 2.16 8.79
C ALA A 8 -1.39 2.95 9.92
N GLU A 9 -2.04 4.01 10.41
CA GLU A 9 -1.58 4.81 11.55
C GLU A 9 -1.63 4.02 12.87
N GLU A 10 -2.73 3.30 13.12
CA GLU A 10 -2.87 2.41 14.28
C GLU A 10 -1.79 1.32 14.27
N LEU A 11 -1.55 0.69 13.11
CA LEU A 11 -0.50 -0.30 12.95
C LEU A 11 0.89 0.30 13.19
N THR A 12 1.13 1.51 12.68
CA THR A 12 2.38 2.24 12.89
C THR A 12 2.60 2.55 14.37
N ALA A 13 1.55 2.95 15.08
CA ALA A 13 1.62 3.22 16.52
C ALA A 13 1.92 1.96 17.33
N GLU A 14 1.30 0.82 17.00
CA GLU A 14 1.62 -0.45 17.66
C GLU A 14 3.04 -0.93 17.36
N LEU A 15 3.50 -0.84 16.10
CA LEU A 15 4.88 -1.16 15.74
C LEU A 15 5.88 -0.26 16.48
N ALA A 16 5.59 1.03 16.64
CA ALA A 16 6.44 1.96 17.38
C ALA A 16 6.54 1.60 18.88
N ARG A 17 5.49 1.03 19.48
CA ARG A 17 5.55 0.52 20.87
C ARG A 17 6.45 -0.72 20.98
N HIS A 18 6.41 -1.60 19.99
CA HIS A 18 7.23 -2.80 19.97
C HIS A 18 8.69 -2.51 19.57
N ARG A 19 8.94 -1.45 18.79
CA ARG A 19 10.27 -1.02 18.34
C ARG A 19 11.29 -0.94 19.48
N THR A 20 10.97 -0.25 20.58
CA THR A 20 11.90 -0.09 21.70
C THR A 20 12.24 -1.43 22.37
N THR A 21 11.26 -2.33 22.46
CA THR A 21 11.47 -3.65 23.06
C THR A 21 12.33 -4.53 22.17
N LEU A 22 12.09 -4.53 20.86
CA LEU A 22 12.84 -5.32 19.89
C LEU A 22 14.26 -4.78 19.68
N GLY A 23 14.41 -3.46 19.62
CA GLY A 23 15.71 -2.80 19.45
C GLY A 23 16.64 -2.95 20.65
N ASN A 24 16.11 -3.05 21.87
CA ASN A 24 16.94 -3.32 23.05
C ASN A 24 17.56 -4.73 23.04
N GLU A 25 16.98 -5.67 22.30
CA GLU A 25 17.50 -7.04 22.17
C GLU A 25 18.38 -7.20 20.92
N ASP A 26 18.05 -6.54 19.81
CA ASP A 26 18.83 -6.56 18.58
C ASP A 26 18.60 -5.28 17.76
N ASP A 27 19.67 -4.51 17.54
CA ASP A 27 19.64 -3.30 16.72
C ASP A 27 19.15 -3.56 15.29
N ASN A 28 19.40 -4.76 14.74
CA ASN A 28 18.92 -5.11 13.40
C ASN A 28 17.39 -5.23 13.35
N LEU A 29 16.75 -5.72 14.43
CA LEU A 29 15.30 -5.78 14.51
C LEU A 29 14.67 -4.38 14.52
N ALA A 30 15.33 -3.41 15.17
CA ALA A 30 14.89 -2.01 15.12
C ALA A 30 14.92 -1.46 13.69
N VAL A 31 15.96 -1.79 12.91
CA VAL A 31 16.07 -1.37 11.50
C VAL A 31 14.93 -1.92 10.65
N TYR A 32 14.57 -3.20 10.81
CA TYR A 32 13.44 -3.79 10.09
C TYR A 32 12.09 -3.18 10.48
N VAL A 33 11.89 -2.91 11.77
CA VAL A 33 10.68 -2.22 12.26
C VAL A 33 10.59 -0.80 11.70
N ASP A 34 11.70 -0.05 11.70
CA ASP A 34 11.75 1.32 11.18
C ASP A 34 11.49 1.35 9.66
N ALA A 35 12.03 0.39 8.92
CA ALA A 35 11.76 0.25 7.49
C ALA A 35 10.26 0.01 7.23
N LEU A 36 9.64 -0.93 7.96
CA LEU A 36 8.21 -1.20 7.84
C LEU A 36 7.34 0.01 8.21
N ILE A 37 7.69 0.73 9.28
CA ILE A 37 7.01 1.98 9.67
C ILE A 37 7.12 3.02 8.55
N GLY A 38 8.30 3.16 7.93
CA GLY A 38 8.52 4.06 6.80
C GLY A 38 7.59 3.74 5.63
N GLU A 39 7.52 2.47 5.23
CA GLU A 39 6.64 2.02 4.15
C GLU A 39 5.15 2.21 4.48
N LEU A 40 4.72 1.92 5.71
CA LEU A 40 3.33 2.12 6.13
C LEU A 40 2.91 3.59 6.09
N ARG A 41 3.80 4.51 6.45
CA ARG A 41 3.55 5.95 6.35
C ARG A 41 3.45 6.39 4.90
N HIS A 42 4.38 5.96 4.06
CA HIS A 42 4.35 6.26 2.63
C HIS A 42 3.06 5.72 1.98
N LEU A 43 2.63 4.52 2.38
CA LEU A 43 1.36 3.95 1.93
C LEU A 43 0.17 4.78 2.40
N ALA A 44 0.14 5.24 3.65
CA ALA A 44 -0.92 6.11 4.16
C ALA A 44 -1.01 7.45 3.40
N GLU A 45 0.13 8.01 2.98
CA GLU A 45 0.19 9.22 2.16
C GLU A 45 -0.33 8.97 0.74
N LEU A 46 0.15 7.92 0.06
CA LEU A 46 -0.28 7.59 -1.30
C LEU A 46 -1.77 7.22 -1.37
N THR A 47 -2.28 6.53 -0.35
CA THR A 47 -3.70 6.19 -0.27
C THR A 47 -4.58 7.42 -0.06
N GLY A 48 -4.11 8.41 0.71
CA GLY A 48 -4.77 9.72 0.80
C GLY A 48 -4.84 10.44 -0.56
N GLN A 49 -3.74 10.46 -1.31
CA GLN A 49 -3.72 11.03 -2.66
C GLN A 49 -4.66 10.29 -3.62
N ALA A 50 -4.66 8.97 -3.56
CA ALA A 50 -5.51 8.10 -4.38
C ALA A 50 -6.99 8.37 -4.16
N GLU A 51 -7.41 8.53 -2.90
CA GLU A 51 -8.79 8.85 -2.57
C GLU A 51 -9.22 10.21 -3.10
N ASP A 52 -8.36 11.22 -3.02
CA ASP A 52 -8.67 12.53 -3.56
C ASP A 52 -8.80 12.51 -5.09
N HIS A 53 -7.98 11.70 -5.78
CA HIS A 53 -8.17 11.41 -7.21
C HIS A 53 -9.50 10.70 -7.50
N LEU A 54 -9.83 9.67 -6.71
CA LEU A 54 -11.07 8.90 -6.86
C LEU A 54 -12.33 9.74 -6.59
N LYS A 55 -12.30 10.64 -5.60
CA LYS A 55 -13.39 11.61 -5.33
C LYS A 55 -13.60 12.55 -6.50
N ARG A 56 -12.51 12.99 -7.15
CA ARG A 56 -12.55 13.81 -8.38
C ARG A 56 -12.91 13.01 -9.63
N ARG A 57 -13.20 11.71 -9.47
CA ARG A 57 -13.52 10.75 -10.54
C ARG A 57 -12.47 10.66 -11.65
N LYS A 58 -11.20 10.94 -11.33
CA LYS A 58 -10.09 10.83 -12.28
C LYS A 58 -9.44 9.46 -12.13
N SER A 59 -9.32 8.73 -13.24
CA SER A 59 -8.38 7.61 -13.31
C SER A 59 -6.95 8.16 -13.25
N ASN A 60 -6.04 7.40 -12.66
CA ASN A 60 -4.63 7.74 -12.59
C ASN A 60 -3.81 6.45 -12.49
N THR A 61 -3.37 5.95 -13.65
CA THR A 61 -2.61 4.71 -13.77
C THR A 61 -1.24 4.80 -13.11
N ASP A 62 -0.62 5.97 -13.13
CA ASP A 62 0.70 6.18 -12.51
C ASP A 62 0.58 6.08 -10.98
N LEU A 63 -0.44 6.71 -10.41
CA LEU A 63 -0.72 6.60 -8.97
C LEU A 63 -1.13 5.18 -8.55
N ALA A 64 -1.86 4.46 -9.41
CA ALA A 64 -2.16 3.04 -9.19
C ALA A 64 -0.87 2.19 -9.18
N GLY A 65 0.09 2.47 -10.07
CA GLY A 65 1.40 1.82 -10.08
C GLY A 65 2.24 2.13 -8.85
N GLN A 66 2.25 3.39 -8.39
CA GLN A 66 2.94 3.80 -7.15
C GLN A 66 2.36 3.10 -5.92
N LEU A 67 1.01 3.03 -5.83
CA LEU A 67 0.34 2.29 -4.77
C LEU A 67 0.69 0.80 -4.78
N LEU A 68 0.73 0.18 -5.96
CA LEU A 68 1.10 -1.22 -6.09
C LEU A 68 2.53 -1.46 -5.57
N ALA A 69 3.49 -0.66 -6.01
CA ALA A 69 4.88 -0.78 -5.60
C ALA A 69 5.06 -0.57 -4.09
N CYS A 70 4.45 0.47 -3.53
CA CYS A 70 4.54 0.74 -2.08
C CYS A 70 3.89 -0.36 -1.24
N ALA A 71 2.74 -0.89 -1.68
CA ALA A 71 2.08 -1.96 -0.97
C ALA A 71 2.88 -3.28 -1.03
N GLN A 72 3.58 -3.56 -2.14
CA GLN A 72 4.53 -4.67 -2.25
C GLN A 72 5.74 -4.48 -1.33
N ALA A 73 6.30 -3.27 -1.28
CA ALA A 73 7.41 -2.94 -0.39
C ALA A 73 7.02 -3.09 1.09
N THR A 74 5.82 -2.63 1.46
CA THR A 74 5.27 -2.78 2.81
C THR A 74 5.14 -4.26 3.19
N GLN A 75 4.61 -5.09 2.28
CA GLN A 75 4.47 -6.52 2.52
C GLN A 75 5.84 -7.20 2.66
N GLY A 76 6.78 -6.90 1.76
CA GLY A 76 8.15 -7.42 1.83
C GLY A 76 8.88 -7.03 3.11
N ALA A 77 8.76 -5.78 3.56
CA ALA A 77 9.32 -5.32 4.83
C ALA A 77 8.74 -6.08 6.03
N GLY A 78 7.43 -6.36 6.02
CA GLY A 78 6.77 -7.16 7.03
C GLY A 78 7.26 -8.61 7.06
N GLU A 79 7.40 -9.24 5.89
CA GLU A 79 7.92 -10.61 5.76
C GLU A 79 9.38 -10.71 6.25
N LEU A 80 10.22 -9.73 5.90
CA LEU A 80 11.61 -9.66 6.37
C LEU A 80 11.69 -9.52 7.89
N LEU A 81 10.83 -8.68 8.49
CA LEU A 81 10.77 -8.54 9.94
C LEU A 81 10.39 -9.85 10.63
N VAL A 82 9.39 -10.57 10.11
CA VAL A 82 8.97 -11.87 10.64
C VAL A 82 10.11 -12.90 10.53
N GLN A 83 10.77 -12.97 9.38
CA GLN A 83 11.91 -13.88 9.18
C GLN A 83 13.09 -13.54 10.09
N ALA A 84 13.39 -12.25 10.28
CA ALA A 84 14.44 -11.80 11.18
C ALA A 84 14.15 -12.19 12.63
N LEU A 85 12.89 -12.06 13.07
CA LEU A 85 12.46 -12.47 14.41
C LEU A 85 12.56 -13.99 14.60
N ASP A 86 12.09 -14.77 13.63
CA ASP A 86 12.17 -16.24 13.70
C ASP A 86 13.64 -16.70 13.77
N SER A 87 14.53 -16.08 12.98
CA SER A 87 15.97 -16.36 13.01
C SER A 87 16.61 -15.96 14.34
N HIS A 88 16.24 -14.80 14.88
CA HIS A 88 16.74 -14.32 16.17
C HIS A 88 16.33 -15.27 17.30
N VAL A 89 15.05 -15.66 17.36
CA VAL A 89 14.54 -16.61 18.38
C VAL A 89 15.20 -17.99 18.25
N ALA A 90 15.42 -18.48 17.03
CA ALA A 90 16.07 -19.78 16.80
C ALA A 90 17.56 -19.79 17.20
N SER A 91 18.24 -18.65 17.08
CA SER A 91 19.66 -18.50 17.39
C SER A 91 19.94 -18.07 18.84
N ALA A 92 18.91 -17.67 19.59
CA ALA A 92 19.04 -17.17 20.95
C ALA A 92 19.58 -18.26 21.89
N ALA A 93 20.79 -18.04 22.42
CA ALA A 93 21.42 -18.94 23.40
C ALA A 93 20.73 -18.92 24.78
N ARG A 94 19.81 -17.98 25.02
CA ARG A 94 19.04 -17.81 26.25
C ARG A 94 17.58 -17.62 25.92
N THR A 95 16.70 -18.10 26.81
CA THR A 95 15.26 -17.84 26.71
C THR A 95 15.01 -16.33 26.78
N PRO A 96 14.31 -15.74 25.80
CA PRO A 96 14.05 -14.31 25.80
C PRO A 96 13.18 -13.87 26.99
N GLY A 97 13.30 -12.60 27.37
CA GLY A 97 12.46 -12.01 28.41
C GLY A 97 10.97 -12.01 28.02
N GLN A 98 10.07 -12.03 29.01
CA GLN A 98 8.62 -12.09 28.78
C GLN A 98 8.10 -10.94 27.90
N THR A 99 8.69 -9.75 28.03
CA THR A 99 8.32 -8.55 27.23
C THR A 99 8.70 -8.71 25.76
N PHE A 100 9.90 -9.23 25.48
CA PHE A 100 10.33 -9.54 24.11
C PHE A 100 9.47 -10.64 23.50
N GLN A 101 9.21 -11.71 24.24
CA GLN A 101 8.34 -12.80 23.77
C GLN A 101 6.95 -12.30 23.36
N LYS A 102 6.37 -11.36 24.12
CA LYS A 102 5.09 -10.72 23.78
C LYS A 102 5.18 -9.89 22.50
N ALA A 103 6.26 -9.12 22.32
CA ALA A 103 6.49 -8.35 21.10
C ALA A 103 6.64 -9.27 19.88
N CYS A 104 7.46 -10.32 19.98
CA CYS A 104 7.63 -11.32 18.93
C CYS A 104 6.31 -11.98 18.57
N ASN A 105 5.57 -12.47 19.57
CA ASN A 105 4.26 -13.10 19.34
C ASN A 105 3.28 -12.13 18.67
N TRP A 106 3.27 -10.86 19.06
CA TRP A 106 2.42 -9.88 18.39
C TRP A 106 2.83 -9.71 16.93
N VAL A 107 4.13 -9.55 16.64
CA VAL A 107 4.61 -9.39 15.26
C VAL A 107 4.30 -10.64 14.42
N THR A 108 4.65 -11.83 14.88
CA THR A 108 4.46 -13.06 14.08
C THR A 108 2.98 -13.44 13.94
N SER A 109 2.14 -13.13 14.93
CA SER A 109 0.73 -13.57 14.94
C SER A 109 -0.25 -12.53 14.41
N LYS A 110 0.02 -11.24 14.61
CA LYS A 110 -0.93 -10.16 14.30
C LYS A 110 -0.54 -9.41 13.04
N LEU A 111 0.75 -9.07 12.87
CA LEU A 111 1.21 -8.25 11.74
C LEU A 111 0.78 -8.82 10.37
N PRO A 112 0.90 -10.13 10.07
CA PRO A 112 0.48 -10.66 8.77
C PRO A 112 -0.99 -10.42 8.45
N GLY A 113 -1.86 -10.54 9.46
CA GLY A 113 -3.30 -10.29 9.29
C GLY A 113 -3.61 -8.83 8.99
N TRP A 114 -2.91 -7.90 9.67
CA TRP A 114 -3.04 -6.47 9.41
C TRP A 114 -2.55 -6.10 8.00
N LEU A 115 -1.37 -6.59 7.61
CA LEU A 115 -0.80 -6.34 6.28
C LEU A 115 -1.69 -6.89 5.16
N SER A 116 -2.27 -8.08 5.35
CA SER A 116 -3.25 -8.66 4.42
C SER A 116 -4.50 -7.78 4.28
N GLY A 117 -5.02 -7.26 5.39
CA GLY A 117 -6.17 -6.35 5.38
C GLY A 117 -5.89 -5.03 4.65
N ILE A 118 -4.71 -4.45 4.89
CA ILE A 118 -4.24 -3.25 4.18
C ILE A 118 -4.10 -3.54 2.69
N TRP A 119 -3.43 -4.64 2.32
CA TRP A 119 -3.24 -5.04 0.93
C TRP A 119 -4.55 -5.17 0.16
N ASN A 120 -5.53 -5.88 0.73
CA ASN A 120 -6.85 -6.05 0.10
C ASN A 120 -7.55 -4.70 -0.15
N SER A 121 -7.41 -3.77 0.79
CA SER A 121 -8.00 -2.44 0.69
C SER A 121 -7.29 -1.56 -0.33
N VAL A 122 -5.96 -1.64 -0.41
CA VAL A 122 -5.16 -0.97 -1.45
C VAL A 122 -5.49 -1.53 -2.83
N TRP A 123 -5.63 -2.85 -2.96
CA TRP A 123 -5.97 -3.48 -4.23
C TRP A 123 -7.31 -2.98 -4.79
N ALA A 124 -8.32 -2.84 -3.94
CA ALA A 124 -9.61 -2.26 -4.34
C ALA A 124 -9.47 -0.81 -4.85
N MET A 125 -8.56 0.00 -4.28
CA MET A 125 -8.29 1.35 -4.77
C MET A 125 -7.54 1.35 -6.11
N ILE A 126 -6.54 0.49 -6.26
CA ILE A 126 -5.79 0.31 -7.51
C ILE A 126 -6.75 -0.02 -8.65
N GLN A 127 -7.65 -0.98 -8.45
CA GLN A 127 -8.67 -1.33 -9.46
C GLN A 127 -9.51 -0.12 -9.88
N ARG A 128 -9.94 0.69 -8.91
CA ARG A 128 -10.77 1.88 -9.18
C ARG A 128 -10.00 3.01 -9.86
N LEU A 129 -8.71 3.14 -9.61
CA LEU A 129 -7.83 4.14 -10.24
C LEU A 129 -7.41 3.75 -11.64
N ALA A 130 -7.15 2.46 -11.86
CA ALA A 130 -6.67 1.92 -13.12
C ALA A 130 -7.80 1.71 -14.15
N THR A 131 -9.05 1.56 -13.70
CA THR A 131 -10.19 1.36 -14.61
C THR A 131 -10.57 2.68 -15.29
N PRO A 132 -10.48 2.78 -16.63
CA PRO A 132 -10.98 3.95 -17.36
C PRO A 132 -12.49 4.07 -17.16
N ARG A 133 -12.96 5.22 -16.67
CA ARG A 133 -14.40 5.47 -16.48
C ARG A 133 -15.11 6.00 -17.73
N SER A 134 -14.36 6.47 -18.71
CA SER A 134 -14.93 6.92 -19.98
C SER A 134 -13.96 6.64 -21.11
N TRP A 135 -14.49 6.21 -22.25
CA TRP A 135 -13.76 6.11 -23.49
C TRP A 135 -14.48 6.96 -24.54
N THR A 136 -13.72 7.82 -25.19
CA THR A 136 -14.21 8.69 -26.25
C THR A 136 -13.69 8.18 -27.58
N ILE A 137 -14.58 7.70 -28.45
CA ILE A 137 -14.25 7.44 -29.84
C ILE A 137 -14.48 8.73 -30.61
N SER A 138 -13.43 9.25 -31.24
CA SER A 138 -13.52 10.36 -32.18
C SER A 138 -13.22 9.86 -33.59
N GLY A 139 -14.10 10.19 -34.53
CA GLY A 139 -13.97 9.84 -35.94
C GLY A 139 -14.37 11.03 -36.81
N GLY A 140 -13.57 11.32 -37.82
CA GLY A 140 -13.86 12.34 -38.83
C GLY A 140 -14.10 11.68 -40.18
N ILE A 141 -15.17 12.06 -40.87
CA ILE A 141 -15.37 11.69 -42.28
C ILE A 141 -14.81 12.84 -43.12
N THR A 142 -13.64 12.65 -43.71
CA THR A 142 -13.10 13.55 -44.74
C THR A 142 -13.41 12.94 -46.10
N ALA A 143 -14.45 13.44 -46.77
CA ALA A 143 -14.73 13.12 -48.16
C ALA A 143 -14.04 14.15 -49.06
N PRO A 144 -13.01 13.80 -49.85
CA PRO A 144 -12.24 14.79 -50.62
C PRO A 144 -12.96 15.37 -51.85
N SER A 145 -14.10 14.80 -52.28
CA SER A 145 -14.59 14.99 -53.66
C SER A 145 -15.96 15.63 -53.82
N LEU A 146 -16.70 15.98 -52.76
CA LEU A 146 -18.08 16.49 -52.90
C LEU A 146 -18.40 17.81 -52.17
N GLY A 147 -17.40 18.58 -51.71
CA GLY A 147 -17.64 19.91 -51.16
C GLY A 147 -18.52 19.93 -49.89
N LEU A 148 -18.61 18.81 -49.18
CA LEU A 148 -19.33 18.70 -47.91
C LEU A 148 -18.36 18.91 -46.74
N THR A 149 -18.77 19.81 -45.85
CA THR A 149 -18.11 20.21 -44.60
C THR A 149 -17.59 19.02 -43.80
N SER A 150 -16.38 19.16 -43.26
CA SER A 150 -15.78 18.18 -42.35
C SER A 150 -16.67 17.98 -41.13
N ALA A 151 -17.24 16.78 -40.98
CA ALA A 151 -18.00 16.41 -39.80
C ALA A 151 -17.12 15.55 -38.88
N SER A 152 -16.94 16.00 -37.64
CA SER A 152 -16.33 15.21 -36.57
C SER A 152 -17.42 14.69 -35.65
N ILE A 153 -17.46 13.38 -35.43
CA ILE A 153 -18.33 12.74 -34.45
C ILE A 153 -17.46 12.33 -33.27
N SER A 154 -17.88 12.71 -32.07
CA SER A 154 -17.29 12.26 -30.81
C SER A 154 -18.36 11.54 -30.01
N ILE A 155 -18.15 10.27 -29.71
CA ILE A 155 -19.04 9.47 -28.86
C ILE A 155 -18.28 9.15 -27.58
N THR A 156 -18.81 9.62 -26.45
CA THR A 156 -18.27 9.32 -25.13
C THR A 156 -19.14 8.27 -24.47
N PHE A 157 -18.54 7.14 -24.13
CA PHE A 157 -19.16 6.06 -23.37
C PHE A 157 -18.69 6.15 -21.92
N GLY A 158 -19.61 5.98 -20.96
CA GLY A 158 -19.36 6.01 -19.52
C GLY A 158 -20.33 5.11 -18.76
#